data_AF-A0A7L5YC44-F1
#
_entry.id   AF-A0A7L5YC44-F1
#
_cell.length_a   1.000
_cell.length_b   1.000
_cell.length_c   1.000
_cell.angle_alpha   90.00
_cell.angle_beta   90.00
_cell.angle_gamma   90.00
#
_symmetry.space_group_name_H-M   'P 1'
#
loop_
_entity.id
_entity.type
_entity.pdbx_description
1 polymer ?
#
loop_
_entity_poly.entity_id
_entity_poly.type
_entity_poly.pdbx_seq_one_letter_code
_entity_poly.pdbx_strand_id
1 'polypeptide(L)'
;MLSEGGFTALIPINEVAQSELYRIDSFSSGETSLDSFLHSEAANLHSDHLGHTSLLFHEDFASVVGYITLSNDAIPLKTSEIGDLGLAYEIELPAFPAVKSVASPSIKVFSGRASAN
;
A
#
# COMPACT_ATOMS: atom_id res chain seq x y z
N MET A 1 10.47 20.13 0.22
CA MET A 1 10.18 21.02 1.36
C MET A 1 8.76 20.73 1.82
N LEU A 2 8.58 20.41 3.10
CA LEU A 2 7.28 20.19 3.74
C LEU A 2 6.74 21.56 4.20
N SER A 3 5.49 21.91 3.88
CA SER A 3 4.92 23.26 4.08
C SER A 3 4.33 23.50 5.49
N GLU A 4 4.30 24.77 5.94
CA GLU A 4 3.97 25.29 7.28
C GLU A 4 2.54 25.04 7.83
N GLY A 5 1.69 24.22 7.20
CA GLY A 5 0.24 24.19 7.48
C GLY A 5 -0.33 22.87 8.00
N GLY A 6 0.50 21.96 8.47
CA GLY A 6 0.03 20.63 8.85
C GLY A 6 -0.31 19.73 7.70
N PHE A 7 0.74 19.11 7.17
CA PHE A 7 0.59 18.17 6.08
C PHE A 7 0.51 16.73 6.60
N THR A 8 -0.65 16.13 6.37
CA THR A 8 -0.74 14.68 6.19
C THR A 8 -0.43 14.37 4.73
N ALA A 9 0.65 13.64 4.46
CA ALA A 9 1.07 13.30 3.10
C ALA A 9 1.26 11.80 2.93
N LEU A 10 0.77 11.26 1.82
CA LEU A 10 1.12 9.92 1.33
C LEU A 10 2.24 10.09 0.30
N ILE A 11 3.44 9.63 0.65
CA ILE A 11 4.65 9.79 -0.18
C ILE A 11 5.15 8.40 -0.58
N PRO A 12 5.36 8.13 -1.88
CA PRO A 12 6.02 6.89 -2.33
C PRO A 12 7.38 6.69 -1.64
N ILE A 13 7.70 5.45 -1.26
CA ILE A 13 8.91 5.17 -0.47
C ILE A 13 10.22 5.62 -1.15
N ASN A 14 10.25 5.63 -2.48
CA ASN A 14 11.38 6.08 -3.31
C ASN A 14 11.44 7.60 -3.51
N GLU A 15 10.38 8.34 -3.15
CA GLU A 15 10.32 9.80 -3.24
C GLU A 15 10.57 10.49 -1.88
N VAL A 16 10.81 9.71 -0.83
CA VAL A 16 11.16 10.24 0.49
C VAL A 16 12.53 10.90 0.41
N ALA A 17 12.60 12.17 0.83
CA ALA A 17 13.85 12.91 0.86
C ALA A 17 14.88 12.21 1.76
N GLN A 18 16.15 12.20 1.33
CA GLN A 18 17.22 11.54 2.09
C GLN A 18 17.34 12.06 3.53
N SER A 19 17.01 13.34 3.76
CA SER A 19 16.99 13.94 5.10
C SER A 19 15.89 13.39 6.01
N GLU A 20 14.86 12.74 5.47
CA GLU A 20 13.69 12.23 6.20
C GLU A 20 13.73 10.71 6.43
N LEU A 21 14.74 10.00 5.91
CA LEU A 21 14.83 8.53 6.01
C LEU A 21 14.85 8.03 7.47
N TYR A 22 15.41 8.82 8.39
CA TYR A 22 15.42 8.50 9.82
C TYR A 22 14.01 8.29 10.42
N ARG A 23 12.98 8.89 9.80
CA ARG A 23 11.58 8.74 10.21
C ARG A 23 10.99 7.39 9.81
N ILE A 24 11.54 6.79 8.77
CA ILE A 24 11.26 5.41 8.37
C ILE A 24 11.95 4.48 9.35
N ASP A 25 13.25 4.65 9.60
CA ASP A 25 14.03 3.77 10.50
C ASP A 25 13.45 3.70 11.93
N SER A 26 12.84 4.79 12.39
CA SER A 26 12.20 4.88 13.70
C SER A 26 10.75 4.38 13.74
N PHE A 27 10.20 3.97 12.59
CA PHE A 27 8.83 3.45 12.51
C PHE A 27 8.69 2.14 13.28
N SER A 28 7.60 2.05 14.05
CA SER A 28 7.09 0.78 14.56
C SER A 28 5.56 0.81 14.62
N SER A 29 4.92 -0.21 14.05
CA SER A 29 3.49 -0.45 14.18
C SER A 29 3.13 -1.32 15.38
N GLY A 30 4.13 -1.76 16.15
CA GLY A 30 3.97 -2.74 17.23
C GLY A 30 3.82 -4.19 16.76
N GLU A 31 3.94 -4.44 15.45
CA GLU A 31 3.85 -5.77 14.83
C GLU A 31 5.15 -6.06 14.10
N THR A 32 5.92 -7.02 14.60
CA THR A 32 7.31 -7.25 14.17
C THR A 32 7.41 -7.60 12.69
N SER A 33 6.43 -8.35 12.16
CA SER A 33 6.41 -8.74 10.75
C SER A 33 6.23 -7.54 9.81
N LEU A 34 5.37 -6.59 10.18
CA LEU A 34 5.10 -5.37 9.40
C LEU A 34 6.25 -4.37 9.51
N ASP A 35 6.88 -4.27 10.68
CA ASP A 35 8.07 -3.43 10.87
C ASP A 35 9.24 -3.97 10.06
N SER A 36 9.49 -5.28 10.12
CA SER A 36 10.53 -5.94 9.36
C SER A 36 10.35 -5.77 7.84
N PHE A 37 9.11 -5.90 7.36
CA PHE A 37 8.78 -5.70 5.95
C PHE A 37 9.12 -4.28 5.49
N LEU A 38 8.73 -3.25 6.26
CA LEU A 38 9.01 -1.86 5.89
C LEU A 38 10.52 -1.58 5.84
N HIS A 39 11.26 -2.04 6.85
CA HIS A 39 12.69 -1.76 7.00
C HIS A 39 13.58 -2.53 6.03
N SER A 40 13.17 -3.74 5.62
CA SER A 40 14.06 -4.65 4.89
C SER A 40 13.64 -4.91 3.44
N GLU A 41 12.34 -4.86 3.14
CA GLU A 41 11.79 -5.39 1.88
C GLU A 41 11.07 -4.34 1.04
N ALA A 42 10.30 -3.45 1.67
CA ALA A 42 9.38 -2.54 0.98
C ALA A 42 10.05 -1.67 -0.09
N ALA A 43 11.24 -1.11 0.18
CA ALA A 43 11.96 -0.27 -0.77
C ALA A 43 12.44 -1.06 -2.00
N ASN A 44 12.91 -2.30 -1.80
CA ASN A 44 13.35 -3.18 -2.87
C ASN A 44 12.17 -3.62 -3.74
N LEU A 45 11.08 -4.07 -3.11
CA LEU A 45 9.86 -4.47 -3.83
C LEU A 45 9.23 -3.32 -4.61
N HIS A 46 9.30 -2.10 -4.09
CA HIS A 46 8.88 -0.89 -4.82
C HIS A 46 9.75 -0.65 -6.05
N SER A 47 11.07 -0.70 -5.87
CA SER A 47 12.04 -0.45 -6.95
C SER A 47 11.97 -1.51 -8.06
N ASP A 48 11.68 -2.76 -7.69
CA ASP A 48 11.51 -3.88 -8.62
C ASP A 48 10.11 -3.95 -9.25
N HIS A 49 9.23 -2.99 -8.95
CA HIS A 49 7.84 -2.93 -9.42
C HIS A 49 6.99 -4.15 -9.03
N LEU A 50 7.38 -4.87 -7.97
CA LEU A 50 6.66 -6.02 -7.41
C LEU A 50 5.57 -5.58 -6.42
N GLY A 51 5.71 -4.39 -5.86
CA GLY A 51 4.69 -3.71 -5.07
C GLY A 51 4.85 -2.20 -5.20
N HIS A 52 3.87 -1.44 -4.74
CA HIS A 52 3.94 0.01 -4.65
C HIS A 52 3.67 0.42 -3.21
N THR A 53 4.73 0.76 -2.49
CA THR A 53 4.66 1.23 -1.10
C THR A 53 4.60 2.75 -1.02
N SER A 54 3.60 3.26 -0.29
CA SER A 54 3.46 4.67 0.08
C SER A 54 3.43 4.82 1.60
N LEU A 55 4.12 5.83 2.12
CA LEU A 55 4.26 6.13 3.53
C LEU A 55 3.39 7.32 3.92
N LEU A 56 2.72 7.22 5.06
CA LEU A 56 1.90 8.27 5.65
C LEU A 56 2.74 9.08 6.64
N PHE A 57 2.98 10.34 6.31
CA PHE A 57 3.60 11.31 7.18
C PHE A 57 2.54 12.22 7.78
N HIS A 58 2.73 12.61 9.03
CA HIS A 58 1.92 13.61 9.74
C HIS A 58 2.87 14.53 10.52
N GLU A 59 2.52 15.80 10.66
CA GLU A 59 3.38 16.79 11.33
C GLU A 59 3.58 16.51 12.82
N ASP A 60 2.51 16.08 13.51
CA ASP A 60 2.53 15.80 14.96
C ASP A 60 3.37 14.57 15.34
N PHE A 61 3.87 13.82 14.36
CA PHE A 61 4.58 12.58 14.58
C PHE A 61 6.02 12.67 14.09
N ALA A 62 6.96 12.41 14.98
CA ALA A 62 8.38 12.39 14.64
C ALA A 62 8.73 11.28 13.64
N SER A 63 8.04 10.13 13.69
CA SER A 63 8.18 9.01 12.76
C SER A 63 7.08 9.01 11.69
N VAL A 64 7.21 8.09 10.73
CA VAL A 64 6.10 7.70 9.85
C VAL A 64 4.91 7.22 10.71
N VAL A 65 3.68 7.53 10.30
CA VAL A 65 2.45 7.12 11.00
C VAL A 65 1.98 5.73 10.55
N GLY A 66 2.26 5.39 9.30
CA GLY A 66 2.02 4.07 8.73
C GLY A 66 2.44 3.99 7.28
N TYR A 67 2.24 2.84 6.67
CA TYR A 67 2.44 2.65 5.25
C TYR A 67 1.39 1.72 4.65
N ILE A 68 1.19 1.83 3.34
CA ILE A 68 0.41 0.89 2.54
C ILE A 68 1.27 0.38 1.39
N THR A 69 1.18 -0.91 1.11
CA THR A 69 1.77 -1.53 -0.08
C THR A 69 0.68 -2.17 -0.92
N LEU A 70 0.66 -1.82 -2.20
CA LEU A 70 -0.22 -2.39 -3.21
C LEU A 70 0.59 -3.28 -4.15
N SER A 71 0.26 -4.56 -4.25
CA SER A 71 0.89 -5.46 -5.22
C SER A 71 -0.17 -6.01 -6.18
N ASN A 72 0.24 -6.28 -7.42
CA ASN A 72 -0.62 -7.00 -8.35
C ASN A 72 -0.84 -8.43 -7.83
N ASP A 73 -2.07 -8.90 -7.95
CA ASP A 73 -2.45 -10.26 -7.62
C ASP A 73 -3.45 -10.78 -8.67
N ALA A 74 -3.65 -12.08 -8.69
CA ALA A 74 -4.63 -12.73 -9.56
C ALA A 74 -5.42 -13.74 -8.73
N ILE A 75 -6.74 -13.55 -8.66
CA ILE A 75 -7.61 -14.45 -7.91
C ILE A 75 -8.12 -15.53 -8.87
N PRO A 76 -7.75 -16.81 -8.68
CA PRO A 76 -8.20 -17.88 -9.55
C PRO A 76 -9.72 -18.02 -9.53
N LEU A 77 -10.32 -18.22 -10.69
CA LEU A 77 -11.77 -18.47 -10.79
C LEU A 77 -12.11 -19.87 -10.29
N LYS A 78 -13.15 -19.97 -9.46
CA LYS A 78 -13.77 -21.26 -9.13
C LYS A 78 -14.69 -21.69 -10.25
N THR A 79 -14.86 -23.01 -10.41
CA THR A 79 -15.74 -23.59 -11.44
C THR A 79 -17.19 -23.09 -11.36
N SER A 80 -17.69 -22.78 -10.16
CA SER A 80 -19.01 -22.17 -9.96
C SER A 80 -19.09 -20.74 -10.51
N GLU A 81 -18.04 -19.94 -10.32
CA GLU A 81 -17.99 -18.54 -10.78
C GLU A 81 -17.89 -18.47 -12.30
N ILE A 82 -17.15 -19.39 -12.93
CA ILE A 82 -17.10 -19.54 -14.40
C ILE A 82 -18.50 -19.83 -14.97
N GLY A 83 -19.28 -20.67 -14.28
CA GLY A 83 -20.66 -21.00 -14.64
C GLY A 83 -21.60 -19.80 -14.50
N ASP A 84 -21.54 -19.11 -13.36
CA ASP A 84 -22.39 -17.95 -13.07
C ASP A 84 -22.10 -16.75 -13.98
N LEU A 85 -20.85 -16.59 -14.42
CA LEU A 85 -20.42 -15.49 -15.29
C LEU A 85 -20.64 -15.77 -16.79
N GLY A 86 -21.12 -16.96 -17.16
CA GLY A 86 -21.32 -17.33 -18.57
C GLY A 86 -20.03 -17.38 -19.39
N LEU A 87 -18.86 -17.45 -18.74
CA LEU A 87 -17.53 -17.47 -19.37
C LEU A 87 -17.21 -18.81 -20.04
N ALA A 88 -18.10 -19.79 -19.92
CA ALA A 88 -17.91 -21.16 -20.36
C ALA A 88 -17.75 -21.34 -21.88
N TYR A 89 -17.88 -20.29 -22.71
CA TYR A 89 -17.98 -20.47 -24.16
C TYR A 89 -17.02 -19.71 -25.08
N GLU A 90 -16.13 -18.82 -24.64
CA GLU A 90 -15.20 -18.23 -25.63
C GLU A 90 -13.88 -17.61 -25.11
N ILE A 91 -13.63 -17.54 -23.80
CA ILE A 91 -12.37 -16.97 -23.28
C ILE A 91 -11.91 -17.76 -22.04
N GLU A 92 -10.74 -18.40 -22.12
CA GLU A 92 -10.04 -18.91 -20.94
C GLU A 92 -9.47 -17.72 -20.14
N LEU A 93 -10.29 -17.15 -19.25
CA LEU A 93 -9.80 -16.26 -18.20
C LEU A 93 -9.51 -17.11 -16.95
N PRO A 94 -8.26 -17.52 -16.68
CA PRO A 94 -7.97 -18.38 -15.54
C PRO A 94 -8.12 -17.68 -14.18
N ALA A 95 -8.11 -16.33 -14.16
CA ALA A 95 -8.17 -15.54 -12.95
C ALA A 95 -8.70 -14.12 -13.20
N PHE A 96 -9.21 -13.47 -12.14
CA PHE A 96 -9.48 -12.04 -12.13
C PHE A 96 -8.22 -11.25 -11.75
N PRO A 97 -7.92 -10.12 -12.41
CA PRO A 97 -6.90 -9.20 -11.92
C PRO A 97 -7.35 -8.58 -10.59
N ALA A 98 -6.47 -8.59 -9.60
CA ALA A 98 -6.73 -8.05 -8.27
C ALA A 98 -5.54 -7.20 -7.79
N VAL A 99 -5.80 -6.36 -6.79
CA VAL A 99 -4.76 -5.63 -6.07
C VAL A 99 -4.76 -6.13 -4.64
N LYS A 100 -3.64 -6.70 -4.20
CA LYS A 100 -3.45 -7.10 -2.80
C LYS A 100 -2.89 -5.93 -2.02
N SER A 101 -3.52 -5.60 -0.90
CA SER A 101 -3.09 -4.54 0.00
C SER A 101 -2.51 -5.10 1.30
N VAL A 102 -1.33 -4.63 1.69
CA VAL A 102 -0.77 -4.81 3.04
C VAL A 102 -0.66 -3.42 3.67
N ALA A 103 -1.28 -3.21 4.82
CA ALA A 103 -1.27 -1.93 5.53
C ALA A 103 -0.91 -2.13 6.99
N SER A 104 -0.16 -1.18 7.56
CA SER A 104 0.04 -1.11 9.00
C SER A 104 -1.30 -0.92 9.73
N PRO A 105 -1.54 -1.58 10.89
CA PRO A 105 -2.77 -1.43 11.66
C PRO A 105 -3.05 0.01 12.12
N SER A 106 -2.03 0.86 12.14
CA SER A 106 -2.16 2.30 12.45
C SER A 106 -2.86 3.09 11.35
N ILE A 107 -2.92 2.57 10.12
CA ILE A 107 -3.69 3.18 9.02
C ILE A 107 -5.12 2.64 9.05
N LYS A 108 -6.04 3.45 9.59
CA LYS A 108 -7.45 3.35 9.19
C LYS A 108 -7.52 3.85 7.75
N VAL A 109 -7.78 2.96 6.79
CA VAL A 109 -8.08 3.36 5.41
C VAL A 109 -9.32 4.26 5.46
N PHE A 110 -9.12 5.58 5.43
CA PHE A 110 -10.20 6.53 5.28
C PHE A 110 -10.68 6.44 3.82
N SER A 111 -11.76 5.69 3.58
CA SER A 111 -12.52 5.83 2.33
C SER A 111 -13.25 7.18 2.39
N GLY A 112 -12.55 8.25 2.05
CA GLY A 112 -13.20 9.54 1.81
C GLY A 112 -14.13 9.38 0.62
N ARG A 113 -15.46 9.43 0.86
CA ARG A 113 -16.41 9.72 -0.21
C ARG A 113 -16.05 11.10 -0.76
N ALA A 114 -15.44 11.15 -1.94
CA ALA A 114 -15.38 12.36 -2.72
C ALA A 114 -16.83 12.69 -3.14
N SER A 115 -17.49 13.57 -2.38
CA SER A 115 -18.71 14.23 -2.85
C SER A 115 -18.25 15.31 -3.81
N ALA A 116 -18.46 15.10 -5.10
CA ALA A 116 -18.35 16.15 -6.09
C ALA A 116 -19.48 17.16 -5.83
N ASN A 117 -19.10 18.42 -5.56
CA ASN A 117 -19.97 19.58 -5.75
C ASN A 117 -19.60 20.22 -7.09
#